data_AF-A0A920SWA8-F1
#
_entry.id   AF-A0A920SWA8-F1
#
_cell.length_a   1.000
_cell.length_b   1.000
_cell.length_c   1.000
_cell.angle_alpha   90.00
_cell.angle_beta   90.00
_cell.angle_gamma   90.00
#
_symmetry.space_group_name_H-M   'P 1'
#
loop_
_entity.id
_entity.type
_entity.pdbx_description
1 polymer ?
#
loop_
_entity_poly.entity_id
_entity_poly.type
_entity_poly.pdbx_seq_one_letter_code
_entity_poly.pdbx_strand_id
1 'polypeptide(L)'
;MMVAAAGLAVMPGWRTRAGSRAWRVFALTAALGFSGLAVSLRTRQSTDMLPAIFFASLIAALFAAVGIVLTGSGLIVTPIDLVYSSSMGIFQVGAGFMLFTVGARHLLAVELTLLSLTEIIPGPILVWTFIGEIPSWGAFAGGFLILGAIVAMALLGASTTATASRTPS
;
A
#
# COMPACT_ATOMS: atom_id res chain seq x y z
N MET A 1 -1.03 16.24 -1.79
CA MET A 1 -1.90 15.16 -1.26
C MET A 1 -3.32 15.21 -1.81
N MET A 2 -4.07 16.31 -1.70
CA MET A 2 -5.44 16.40 -2.24
C MET A 2 -5.54 16.11 -3.75
N VAL A 3 -4.55 16.57 -4.53
CA VAL A 3 -4.48 16.32 -5.98
C VAL A 3 -4.27 14.84 -6.29
N ALA A 4 -3.39 14.15 -5.56
CA ALA A 4 -3.20 12.70 -5.71
C ALA A 4 -4.45 11.90 -5.32
N ALA A 5 -5.15 12.31 -4.25
CA ALA A 5 -6.42 11.72 -3.85
C ALA A 5 -7.52 11.91 -4.91
N ALA A 6 -7.56 13.08 -5.56
CA ALA A 6 -8.44 13.32 -6.70
C ALA A 6 -8.08 12.42 -7.90
N GLY A 7 -6.79 12.19 -8.17
CA GLY A 7 -6.34 11.28 -9.23
C GLY A 7 -6.80 9.84 -9.01
N LEU A 8 -6.78 9.37 -7.76
CA LEU A 8 -7.33 8.06 -7.37
C LEU A 8 -8.84 7.98 -7.60
N ALA A 9 -9.58 9.07 -7.32
CA ALA A 9 -11.03 9.15 -7.56
C ALA A 9 -11.40 9.18 -9.05
N VAL A 10 -10.48 9.63 -9.91
CA VAL A 10 -10.68 9.72 -11.36
C VAL A 10 -10.45 8.38 -12.08
N MET A 11 -9.73 7.41 -11.49
CA MET A 11 -9.53 6.08 -12.09
C MET A 11 -10.88 5.35 -12.29
N PRO A 12 -11.40 5.23 -13.53
CA PRO A 12 -12.63 4.52 -13.83
C PRO A 12 -12.27 3.04 -13.96
N GLY A 13 -12.29 2.36 -12.82
CA GLY A 13 -12.14 0.91 -12.72
C GLY A 13 -13.08 0.28 -11.68
N TRP A 14 -13.64 1.09 -10.78
CA TRP A 14 -14.55 0.61 -9.75
C TRP A 14 -15.97 0.44 -10.34
N ARG A 15 -16.19 -0.63 -11.11
CA ARG A 15 -17.57 -1.07 -11.34
C ARG A 15 -18.18 -1.37 -9.97
N THR A 16 -19.16 -0.56 -9.60
CA THR A 16 -19.93 -0.46 -8.35
C THR A 16 -20.73 -1.72 -7.94
N ARG A 17 -20.38 -2.91 -8.40
CA ARG A 17 -21.01 -4.18 -7.99
C ARG A 17 -20.04 -4.91 -7.05
N ALA A 18 -20.26 -5.07 -5.74
CA ALA A 18 -21.46 -4.98 -4.92
C ALA A 18 -21.07 -4.62 -3.45
N GLY A 19 -21.97 -3.99 -2.68
CA GLY A 19 -21.84 -3.84 -1.20
C GLY A 19 -21.25 -2.51 -0.69
N SER A 20 -21.77 -1.35 -1.14
CA SER A 20 -21.15 -0.01 -1.04
C SER A 20 -20.76 0.54 0.35
N ARG A 21 -21.21 -0.05 1.47
CA ARG A 21 -20.92 0.42 2.84
C ARG A 21 -19.85 -0.40 3.57
N ALA A 22 -19.88 -1.72 3.45
CA ALA A 22 -18.98 -2.60 4.19
C ALA A 22 -17.52 -2.40 3.78
N TRP A 23 -17.25 -2.34 2.47
CA TRP A 23 -15.88 -2.16 1.96
C TRP A 23 -15.28 -0.82 2.39
N ARG A 24 -16.09 0.24 2.57
CA ARG A 24 -15.61 1.55 3.03
C ARG A 24 -15.06 1.46 4.45
N VAL A 25 -15.76 0.74 5.32
CA VAL A 25 -15.30 0.49 6.69
C VAL A 25 -14.00 -0.32 6.65
N PHE A 26 -13.95 -1.40 5.86
CA PHE A 26 -12.72 -2.19 5.71
C PHE A 26 -11.54 -1.38 5.15
N ALA A 27 -11.77 -0.53 4.16
CA ALA A 27 -10.75 0.34 3.58
C ALA A 27 -10.23 1.37 4.58
N LEU A 28 -11.11 1.99 5.37
CA LEU A 28 -10.73 2.92 6.43
C LEU A 28 -9.95 2.21 7.54
N THR A 29 -10.42 1.04 7.98
CA THR A 29 -9.71 0.23 8.99
C THR A 29 -8.32 -0.18 8.50
N ALA A 30 -8.19 -0.60 7.23
CA ALA A 30 -6.90 -0.92 6.63
C ALA A 30 -5.96 0.31 6.58
N ALA A 31 -6.48 1.47 6.16
CA ALA A 31 -5.72 2.72 6.13
C ALA A 31 -5.23 3.15 7.52
N LEU A 32 -6.10 3.03 8.54
CA LEU A 32 -5.74 3.32 9.93
C LEU A 32 -4.69 2.33 10.47
N GLY A 33 -4.85 1.04 10.17
CA GLY A 33 -3.87 0.01 10.55
C GLY A 33 -2.50 0.26 9.92
N PHE A 34 -2.46 0.59 8.62
CA PHE A 34 -1.23 0.92 7.93
C PHE A 34 -0.58 2.19 8.48
N SER A 35 -1.37 3.24 8.75
CA SER A 35 -0.87 4.46 9.39
C SER A 35 -0.27 4.17 10.77
N GLY A 36 -0.92 3.34 11.58
CA GLY A 36 -0.41 2.93 12.90
C GLY A 36 0.92 2.19 12.79
N LEU A 37 1.04 1.25 11.85
CA LEU A 37 2.28 0.54 11.56
C LEU A 37 3.40 1.50 11.15
N ALA A 38 3.13 2.40 10.20
CA ALA A 38 4.10 3.37 9.71
C ALA A 38 4.61 4.33 10.82
N VAL A 39 3.71 4.81 11.68
CA VAL A 39 4.07 5.67 12.82
C VAL A 39 4.88 4.88 13.87
N SER A 40 4.48 3.63 14.15
CA SER A 40 5.17 2.79 15.14
C SER A 40 6.60 2.47 14.70
N LEU A 41 6.80 2.14 13.42
CA LEU A 41 8.12 1.94 12.81
C LEU A 41 9.02 3.17 12.96
N ARG A 42 8.45 4.36 12.77
CA ARG A 42 9.22 5.62 12.84
C ARG A 42 9.56 6.01 14.28
N THR A 43 8.64 5.78 15.22
CA THR A 43 8.78 6.24 16.61
C THR A 43 9.65 5.30 17.46
N ARG A 44 9.67 4.00 17.14
CA ARG A 44 10.40 2.98 17.92
C ARG A 44 11.36 2.15 17.06
N GLN A 45 12.31 2.81 16.41
CA GLN A 45 13.32 2.17 15.55
C GLN A 45 14.27 1.17 16.27
N SER A 46 14.27 1.18 17.61
CA SER A 46 15.13 0.36 18.48
C SER A 46 14.42 -0.83 19.13
N THR A 47 13.09 -0.98 18.98
CA THR A 47 12.35 -2.12 19.53
C THR A 47 12.22 -3.21 18.48
N ASP A 48 12.44 -4.46 18.87
CA ASP A 48 12.21 -5.60 17.98
C ASP A 48 10.72 -5.69 17.60
N MET A 49 10.42 -5.54 16.31
CA MET A 49 9.05 -5.58 15.78
C MET A 49 8.61 -6.99 15.36
N LEU A 50 9.51 -7.99 15.40
CA LEU A 50 9.15 -9.39 15.11
C LEU A 50 7.96 -9.89 15.93
N PRO A 51 7.88 -9.67 17.26
CA PRO A 51 6.73 -10.12 18.04
C PRO A 51 5.43 -9.42 17.61
N ALA A 52 5.48 -8.13 17.27
CA ALA A 52 4.31 -7.38 16.83
C ALA A 52 3.77 -7.90 15.49
N ILE A 53 4.66 -8.21 14.54
CA ILE A 53 4.31 -8.79 13.23
C ILE A 53 3.73 -10.19 13.40
N PHE A 54 4.26 -10.99 14.33
CA PHE A 54 3.72 -12.31 14.64
C PHE A 54 2.29 -12.23 15.19
N PHE A 55 2.04 -11.37 16.18
CA PHE A 55 0.69 -11.17 16.72
C PHE A 55 -0.29 -10.61 15.67
N ALA A 56 0.16 -9.68 14.82
CA ALA A 56 -0.66 -9.16 13.72
C ALA A 56 -1.07 -10.27 12.74
N SER A 57 -0.13 -11.14 12.39
CA SER A 57 -0.38 -12.29 11.51
C SER A 57 -1.35 -13.30 12.16
N LEU A 58 -1.22 -13.53 13.47
CA LEU A 58 -2.12 -14.41 14.22
C LEU A 58 -3.56 -13.85 14.23
N ILE A 59 -3.72 -12.55 14.48
CA ILE A 59 -5.03 -11.88 14.45
C ILE A 59 -5.63 -11.95 13.04
N ALA A 60 -4.82 -11.72 12.00
CA ALA A 60 -5.27 -11.82 10.61
C ALA A 60 -5.73 -13.25 10.25
N ALA A 61 -4.98 -14.27 10.70
CA ALA A 61 -5.36 -15.68 10.51
C ALA A 61 -6.67 -16.03 11.24
N LEU A 62 -6.87 -15.54 12.47
CA LEU A 62 -8.11 -15.70 13.21
C LEU A 62 -9.29 -15.01 12.51
N PHE A 63 -9.09 -13.79 12.03
CA PHE A 63 -10.11 -13.06 11.27
C PHE A 63 -10.51 -13.81 9.99
N ALA A 64 -9.53 -14.34 9.24
CA ALA A 64 -9.78 -15.17 8.07
C ALA A 64 -10.54 -16.47 8.42
N ALA A 65 -10.16 -17.15 9.50
CA ALA A 65 -10.84 -18.35 9.97
C ALA A 65 -12.31 -18.09 10.34
N VAL A 66 -12.59 -16.98 11.03
CA VAL A 66 -13.97 -16.56 11.32
C VAL A 66 -14.75 -16.28 10.03
N GLY A 67 -14.12 -15.61 9.04
CA GLY A 67 -14.73 -15.35 7.74
C GLY A 67 -15.12 -16.63 6.99
N ILE A 68 -14.26 -17.65 7.02
CA ILE A 68 -14.52 -18.97 6.42
C ILE A 68 -15.73 -19.64 7.07
N VAL A 69 -15.78 -19.65 8.41
CA VAL A 69 -16.90 -20.22 9.18
C VAL A 69 -18.21 -19.48 8.85
N LEU A 70 -18.21 -18.15 8.81
CA LEU A 70 -19.40 -17.34 8.52
C LEU A 70 -19.91 -17.52 7.08
N THR A 71 -19.03 -17.79 6.13
CA THR A 71 -19.39 -17.99 4.72
C THR A 71 -19.83 -19.44 4.44
N GLY A 72 -19.61 -20.37 5.38
CA GLY A 72 -19.93 -21.79 5.21
C GLY A 72 -19.13 -22.48 4.11
N SER A 73 -18.10 -21.82 3.59
CA SER A 73 -17.18 -22.38 2.62
C SER A 73 -16.27 -23.33 3.39
N GLY A 74 -16.41 -24.64 3.21
CA GLY A 74 -15.53 -25.61 3.87
C GLY A 74 -14.05 -25.31 3.61
N LEU A 75 -13.15 -25.83 4.44
CA LEU A 75 -11.70 -25.66 4.27
C LEU A 75 -11.14 -26.60 3.19
N ILE A 76 -11.77 -26.64 2.02
CA ILE A 76 -11.35 -27.46 0.88
C ILE A 76 -10.55 -26.55 -0.04
N VAL A 77 -9.23 -26.70 0.00
CA VAL A 77 -8.29 -25.92 -0.81
C VAL A 77 -7.57 -26.87 -1.76
N THR A 78 -7.56 -26.54 -3.05
CA THR A 78 -6.80 -27.29 -4.05
C THR A 78 -5.29 -27.15 -3.77
N PRO A 79 -4.44 -28.17 -4.00
CA PRO A 79 -3.00 -28.03 -3.82
C PRO A 79 -2.39 -26.84 -4.58
N ILE A 80 -2.93 -26.51 -5.76
CA ILE A 80 -2.49 -25.35 -6.55
C ILE A 80 -2.83 -24.01 -5.87
N ASP A 81 -4.02 -23.90 -5.28
CA ASP A 81 -4.46 -22.70 -4.57
C ASP A 81 -3.65 -22.50 -3.28
N LEU A 82 -3.28 -23.60 -2.63
CA LEU A 82 -2.38 -23.58 -1.48
C LEU A 82 -0.99 -23.07 -1.87
N VAL A 83 -0.44 -23.50 -3.01
CA VAL A 83 0.83 -22.99 -3.53
C VAL A 83 0.72 -21.50 -3.84
N TYR A 84 -0.31 -21.06 -4.58
CA TYR A 84 -0.49 -19.63 -4.89
C TYR A 84 -0.66 -18.77 -3.64
N SER A 85 -1.48 -19.19 -2.68
CA SER A 85 -1.68 -18.48 -1.43
C SER A 85 -0.40 -18.42 -0.60
N SER A 86 0.36 -19.51 -0.54
CA SER A 86 1.62 -19.55 0.21
C SER A 86 2.70 -18.69 -0.44
N SER A 87 2.81 -18.73 -1.77
CA SER A 87 3.73 -17.89 -2.53
C SER A 87 3.40 -16.41 -2.37
N MET A 88 2.12 -16.01 -2.44
CA MET A 88 1.72 -14.63 -2.17
C MET A 88 2.03 -14.21 -0.73
N GLY A 89 1.76 -15.08 0.25
CA GLY A 89 2.07 -14.79 1.65
C GLY A 89 3.57 -14.58 1.92
N ILE A 90 4.42 -15.47 1.40
CA ILE A 90 5.87 -15.44 1.66
C ILE A 90 6.56 -14.36 0.83
N PHE A 91 6.38 -14.39 -0.50
CA PHE A 91 7.13 -13.53 -1.41
C PHE A 91 6.51 -12.15 -1.54
N GLN A 92 5.20 -12.02 -1.69
CA GLN A 92 4.58 -10.72 -1.90
C GLN A 92 4.46 -9.96 -0.57
N VAL A 93 3.79 -10.57 0.41
CA VAL A 93 3.50 -9.91 1.69
C VAL A 93 4.72 -9.94 2.61
N GLY A 94 5.33 -11.11 2.82
CA GLY A 94 6.47 -11.28 3.71
C GLY A 94 7.71 -10.49 3.28
N ALA A 95 8.16 -10.68 2.03
CA ALA A 95 9.31 -9.93 1.53
C ALA A 95 9.01 -8.42 1.43
N GLY A 96 7.80 -8.04 1.03
CA GLY A 96 7.36 -6.64 1.00
C GLY A 96 7.44 -5.97 2.36
N PHE A 97 6.90 -6.61 3.41
CA PHE A 97 6.99 -6.08 4.79
C PHE A 97 8.42 -6.06 5.33
N MET A 98 9.25 -7.04 5.00
CA MET A 98 10.66 -7.06 5.39
C MET A 98 11.41 -5.88 4.77
N LEU A 99 11.23 -5.65 3.46
CA LEU A 99 11.84 -4.54 2.74
C LEU A 99 11.32 -3.19 3.26
N PHE A 100 10.02 -3.09 3.54
CA PHE A 100 9.40 -1.91 4.14
C PHE A 100 9.95 -1.60 5.54
N THR A 101 10.11 -2.62 6.39
CA THR A 101 10.64 -2.46 7.75
C THR A 101 12.11 -2.02 7.72
N VAL A 102 12.92 -2.58 6.83
CA VAL A 102 14.31 -2.15 6.63
C VAL A 102 14.36 -0.73 6.06
N GLY A 103 13.60 -0.44 5.00
CA GLY A 103 13.53 0.87 4.36
C GLY A 103 13.07 1.97 5.32
N ALA A 104 12.08 1.70 6.18
CA ALA A 104 11.57 2.66 7.16
C ALA A 104 12.61 3.10 8.21
N ARG A 105 13.68 2.31 8.43
CA ARG A 105 14.78 2.67 9.35
C ARG A 105 15.84 3.52 8.68
N HIS A 106 15.94 3.50 7.35
CA HIS A 106 17.01 4.15 6.59
C HIS A 106 16.54 5.38 5.80
N LEU A 107 15.26 5.47 5.47
CA LEU A 107 14.72 6.51 4.59
C LEU A 107 14.08 7.65 5.39
N LEU A 108 14.39 8.90 5.00
CA LEU A 108 13.69 10.08 5.53
C LEU A 108 12.19 10.05 5.13
N ALA A 109 11.34 10.76 5.87
CA ALA A 109 9.89 10.79 5.63
C ALA A 109 9.49 11.16 4.19
N VAL A 110 10.32 11.96 3.52
CA VAL A 110 10.15 12.34 2.10
C VAL A 110 10.48 11.18 1.16
N GLU A 111 11.49 10.37 1.46
CA GLU A 111 11.88 9.24 0.62
C GLU A 111 10.89 8.09 0.70
N LEU A 112 10.31 7.82 1.87
CA LEU A 112 9.24 6.82 2.04
C LEU A 112 7.99 7.19 1.24
N THR A 113 7.65 8.48 1.20
CA THR A 113 6.53 8.95 0.38
C THR A 113 6.86 8.86 -1.10
N LEU A 114 8.07 9.24 -1.53
CA LEU A 114 8.49 9.05 -2.93
C LEU A 114 8.55 7.58 -3.35
N LEU A 115 8.99 6.67 -2.47
CA LEU A 115 9.03 5.23 -2.73
C LEU A 115 7.61 4.67 -2.92
N SER A 116 6.71 4.95 -1.97
CA SER A 116 5.32 4.49 -2.03
C SER A 116 4.58 5.06 -3.24
N LEU A 117 4.95 6.26 -3.69
CA LEU A 117 4.42 6.90 -4.89
C LEU A 117 5.01 6.31 -6.17
N THR A 118 6.30 5.98 -6.18
CA THR A 118 6.98 5.31 -7.29
C THR A 118 6.44 3.91 -7.51
N GLU A 119 6.09 3.20 -6.43
CA GLU A 119 5.54 1.84 -6.45
C GLU A 119 4.15 1.74 -7.13
N ILE A 120 3.39 2.84 -7.18
CA ILE A 120 2.06 2.85 -7.84
C ILE A 120 2.19 2.70 -9.36
N ILE A 121 3.30 3.15 -9.96
CA ILE A 121 3.54 3.14 -11.41
C ILE A 121 3.79 1.72 -11.97
N PRO A 122 4.65 0.87 -11.38
CA PRO A 122 4.92 -0.46 -11.92
C PRO A 122 3.68 -1.36 -11.94
N GLY A 123 2.71 -1.19 -11.04
CA GLY A 123 1.50 -2.03 -11.01
C GLY A 123 0.78 -2.12 -12.37
N PRO A 124 0.26 -1.01 -12.90
CA PRO A 124 -0.37 -0.98 -14.22
C PRO A 124 0.55 -1.38 -15.38
N ILE A 125 1.83 -1.01 -15.33
CA ILE A 125 2.81 -1.33 -16.39
C ILE A 125 3.08 -2.83 -16.45
N LEU A 126 3.23 -3.50 -15.30
CA LEU A 126 3.46 -4.94 -15.21
C LEU A 126 2.24 -5.72 -15.70
N VAL A 127 1.03 -5.32 -15.31
CA VAL A 127 -0.22 -5.95 -15.79
C VAL A 127 -0.34 -5.79 -17.31
N TRP A 128 -0.07 -4.60 -17.84
CA TRP A 128 -0.09 -4.38 -19.28
C TRP A 128 0.96 -5.23 -20.02
N THR A 129 2.16 -5.36 -19.47
CA THR A 129 3.29 -6.08 -20.11
C THR A 129 3.14 -7.60 -20.03
N PHE A 130 2.72 -8.14 -18.88
CA PHE A 130 2.68 -9.59 -18.63
C PHE A 130 1.30 -10.22 -18.85
N ILE A 131 0.22 -9.47 -18.64
CA ILE A 131 -1.17 -9.96 -18.74
C ILE A 131 -1.83 -9.41 -20.02
N GLY A 132 -1.28 -8.37 -20.64
CA GLY A 132 -1.77 -7.81 -21.89
C GLY A 132 -3.04 -6.95 -21.74
N GLU A 133 -3.47 -6.66 -20.51
CA GLU A 133 -4.63 -5.80 -20.28
C GLU A 133 -4.26 -4.35 -20.58
N ILE A 134 -4.88 -3.78 -21.63
CA ILE A 134 -4.69 -2.39 -22.00
C ILE A 134 -5.35 -1.52 -20.93
N PRO A 135 -4.60 -0.64 -20.22
CA PRO A 135 -5.17 0.20 -19.19
C PRO A 135 -6.28 1.09 -19.77
N SER A 136 -7.40 1.18 -19.06
CA SER A 136 -8.52 2.03 -19.49
C SER A 136 -8.09 3.50 -19.56
N TRP A 137 -8.81 4.31 -20.34
CA TRP A 137 -8.35 5.67 -20.59
C TRP A 137 -8.22 6.51 -19.31
N GLY A 138 -9.09 6.25 -18.33
CA GLY A 138 -8.98 6.92 -17.04
C GLY A 138 -8.00 6.27 -16.06
N ALA A 139 -7.52 5.03 -16.28
CA ALA A 139 -6.35 4.52 -15.56
C ALA A 139 -5.10 5.34 -15.91
N PHE A 140 -4.92 5.66 -17.19
CA PHE A 140 -3.88 6.59 -17.63
C PHE A 140 -4.07 8.00 -17.08
N ALA A 141 -5.28 8.57 -17.15
CA ALA A 141 -5.54 9.92 -16.64
C ALA A 141 -5.30 10.04 -15.12
N GLY A 142 -5.79 9.07 -14.34
CA GLY A 142 -5.54 9.01 -12.90
C GLY A 142 -4.05 8.83 -12.57
N GLY A 143 -3.36 7.94 -13.29
CA GLY A 143 -1.92 7.73 -13.16
C GLY A 143 -1.11 9.00 -13.45
N PHE A 144 -1.41 9.71 -14.54
CA PHE A 144 -0.75 10.97 -14.88
C PHE A 144 -0.99 12.07 -13.83
N LEU A 145 -2.21 12.14 -13.28
CA LEU A 145 -2.57 13.12 -12.27
C LEU A 145 -1.85 12.84 -10.93
N ILE A 146 -1.70 11.57 -10.56
CA ILE A 146 -0.87 11.14 -9.42
C ILE A 146 0.59 11.51 -9.68
N LEU A 147 1.14 11.19 -10.86
CA LEU A 147 2.51 11.55 -11.26
C LEU A 147 2.79 13.05 -11.19
N GLY A 148 1.88 13.87 -11.73
CA GLY A 148 1.99 15.33 -11.65
C GLY A 148 1.99 15.83 -10.21
N ALA A 149 1.15 15.26 -9.35
CA ALA A 149 1.12 15.61 -7.92
C ALA A 149 2.43 15.23 -7.21
N ILE A 150 3.05 14.11 -7.59
CA ILE A 150 4.34 13.66 -7.04
C ILE A 150 5.45 14.63 -7.43
N VAL A 151 5.57 14.98 -8.72
CA VAL A 151 6.58 15.91 -9.21
C VAL A 151 6.43 17.27 -8.53
N ALA A 152 5.19 17.78 -8.42
CA ALA A 152 4.92 19.02 -7.71
C ALA A 152 5.33 18.96 -6.23
N MET A 153 5.02 17.86 -5.54
CA MET A 153 5.43 17.67 -4.14
C MET A 153 6.95 17.60 -3.99
N ALA A 154 7.65 16.90 -4.88
CA ALA A 154 9.11 16.78 -4.85
C ALA A 154 9.78 18.16 -5.07
N LEU A 155 9.32 18.92 -6.06
CA LEU A 155 9.85 20.26 -6.36
C LEU A 155 9.59 21.24 -5.21
N LEU A 156 8.36 21.27 -4.67
CA LEU A 156 8.01 22.14 -3.54
C LEU A 156 8.74 21.73 -2.24
N GLY A 157 8.88 20.43 -1.99
CA GLY A 157 9.65 19.90 -0.88
C GLY A 157 11.13 20.30 -0.94
N ALA A 158 11.76 20.17 -2.11
CA ALA A 158 13.14 20.59 -2.34
C ALA A 158 13.32 22.11 -2.13
N SER A 159 12.34 22.92 -2.57
CA SER A 159 12.38 24.37 -2.38
C SER A 159 12.26 24.81 -0.91
N THR A 160 11.58 24.00 -0.08
CA THR A 160 11.42 24.26 1.36
C THR A 160 12.73 24.00 2.11
N THR A 161 13.45 22.93 1.74
CA THR A 161 14.79 22.63 2.29
C THR A 161 15.84 23.66 1.87
N ALA A 162 15.76 24.18 0.64
CA ALA A 162 16.68 25.21 0.14
C ALA A 162 16.51 26.60 0.80
N THR A 163 15.35 26.86 1.41
CA THR A 163 15.08 28.12 2.12
C THR A 163 15.56 28.08 3.58
N ALA A 164 15.58 26.90 4.21
CA ALA A 164 16.01 26.71 5.59
C ALA A 164 17.54 26.82 5.80
N SER A 165 18.35 26.73 4.75
CA SER A 165 19.80 26.91 4.82
C SER A 165 20.28 28.37 4.65
N ARG A 166 19.34 29.34 4.58
CA ARG A 166 19.63 30.76 4.35
C ARG A 166 19.41 31.69 5.55
N THR A 167 19.25 31.17 6.77
CA THR A 167 19.30 31.99 7.99
C THR A 167 20.66 31.90 8.66
N PRO A 168 21.57 32.87 8.45
CA PRO A 168 22.75 33.03 9.28
C PRO A 168 22.34 33.69 10.61
N SER A 169 22.80 33.13 11.73
CA SER A 169 22.96 33.83 13.00
C SER A 169 24.37 33.60 13.49
#